data_AF-A0A3D1TQN0-F1
#
_entry.id   AF-A0A3D1TQN0-F1
#
_cell.length_a   1.000
_cell.length_b   1.000
_cell.length_c   1.000
_cell.angle_alpha   90.00
_cell.angle_beta   90.00
_cell.angle_gamma   90.00
#
_symmetry.space_group_name_H-M   'P 1'
#
loop_
_entity.id
_entity.type
_entity.pdbx_description
1 polymer ?
#
loop_
_entity_poly.entity_id
_entity_poly.type
_entity_poly.pdbx_seq_one_letter_code
_entity_poly.pdbx_strand_id
1 'polypeptide(L)'
;MSIFDKAEKLTARARTHTEGGKERADRQQIATMLGQLEEELQRLKDPIASYVAARSAGVQLPAVSAEVTAGIEVLQGRVEQGLPTPQALRSARDRVRQSIDAVSQAVVASWRPWSENQLESMQLASVSLLPIQDRKRAEIIVSRLRGAAVTSLPSAPVIAQFLRDVGDLQRSLEHIDRRGPLARLLDRIRAGQVTLADLSRDEVDLLLSQDDVASQIVLRLV
;
A
#
# COMPACT_ATOMS: atom_id res chain seq x y z
N MET A 1 -68.70 3.72 37.48
CA MET A 1 -67.49 3.68 36.62
C MET A 1 -67.42 2.27 36.04
N SER A 2 -67.63 2.13 34.72
CA SER A 2 -67.86 0.82 34.10
C SER A 2 -66.55 0.05 33.91
N ILE A 3 -66.61 -1.29 33.92
CA ILE A 3 -65.48 -2.16 33.57
C ILE A 3 -64.96 -1.83 32.15
N PHE A 4 -65.86 -1.37 31.28
CA PHE A 4 -65.55 -0.92 29.92
C PHE A 4 -64.60 0.29 29.90
N ASP A 5 -64.83 1.30 30.75
CA ASP A 5 -63.96 2.49 30.86
C ASP A 5 -62.56 2.14 31.35
N LYS A 6 -62.44 1.09 32.18
CA LYS A 6 -61.14 0.58 32.65
C LYS A 6 -60.40 -0.19 31.57
N ALA A 7 -61.11 -0.98 30.75
CA ALA A 7 -60.53 -1.70 29.62
C ALA A 7 -60.02 -0.74 28.53
N GLU A 8 -60.79 0.32 28.23
CA GLU A 8 -60.38 1.33 27.25
C GLU A 8 -59.15 2.11 27.69
N LYS A 9 -59.09 2.52 28.97
CA LYS A 9 -57.90 3.15 29.56
C LYS A 9 -56.67 2.23 29.56
N LEU A 10 -56.84 0.93 29.83
CA LEU A 10 -55.74 -0.04 29.76
C LEU A 10 -55.23 -0.22 28.33
N THR A 11 -56.12 -0.22 27.34
CA THR A 11 -55.76 -0.38 25.93
C THR A 11 -55.03 0.85 25.39
N ALA A 12 -55.50 2.05 25.75
CA ALA A 12 -54.82 3.31 25.44
C ALA A 12 -53.42 3.37 26.09
N ARG A 13 -53.30 2.95 27.35
CA ARG A 13 -52.03 2.92 28.09
C ARG A 13 -51.05 1.88 27.53
N ALA A 14 -51.55 0.73 27.09
CA ALA A 14 -50.77 -0.29 26.40
C ALA A 14 -50.25 0.22 25.05
N ARG A 15 -51.07 0.94 24.26
CA ARG A 15 -50.65 1.56 22.99
C ARG A 15 -49.51 2.56 23.16
N THR A 16 -49.64 3.49 24.11
CA THR A 16 -48.54 4.44 24.43
C THR A 16 -47.27 3.73 24.91
N HIS A 17 -47.39 2.62 25.64
CA HIS A 17 -46.23 1.86 26.11
C HIS A 17 -45.56 1.05 24.99
N THR A 18 -46.35 0.52 24.05
CA THR A 18 -45.83 -0.13 22.84
C THR A 18 -45.20 0.87 21.87
N GLU A 19 -45.75 2.07 21.74
CA GLU A 19 -45.19 3.15 20.92
C GLU A 19 -43.87 3.65 21.51
N GLY A 20 -43.81 3.92 22.82
CA GLY A 20 -42.57 4.30 23.50
C GLY A 20 -41.51 3.19 23.52
N GLY A 21 -41.93 1.91 23.55
CA GLY A 21 -41.03 0.76 23.39
C GLY A 21 -40.48 0.63 21.97
N LYS A 22 -41.32 0.85 20.96
CA LYS A 22 -40.96 0.81 19.54
C LYS A 22 -40.02 1.96 19.17
N GLU A 23 -40.30 3.19 19.61
CA GLU A 23 -39.39 4.33 19.42
C GLU A 23 -38.01 4.08 20.06
N ARG A 24 -37.96 3.48 21.25
CA ARG A 24 -36.68 3.14 21.90
C ARG A 24 -35.92 2.07 21.13
N ALA A 25 -36.62 1.03 20.65
CA ALA A 25 -36.01 -0.01 19.83
C ALA A 25 -35.46 0.55 18.50
N ASP A 26 -36.23 1.43 17.84
CA ASP A 26 -35.84 2.07 16.59
C ASP A 26 -34.63 2.99 16.80
N ARG A 27 -34.58 3.77 17.88
CA ARG A 27 -33.42 4.60 18.25
C ARG A 27 -32.18 3.74 18.55
N GLN A 28 -32.35 2.64 19.28
CA GLN A 28 -31.24 1.73 19.57
C GLN A 28 -30.69 1.09 18.29
N GLN A 29 -31.58 0.70 17.37
CA GLN A 29 -31.18 0.15 16.08
C GLN A 29 -30.41 1.17 15.24
N ILE A 30 -30.89 2.42 15.16
CA ILE A 30 -30.20 3.50 14.45
C ILE A 30 -28.81 3.76 15.07
N ALA A 31 -28.70 3.81 16.40
CA ALA A 31 -27.43 4.00 17.09
C ALA A 31 -26.41 2.89 16.75
N THR A 32 -26.83 1.62 16.75
CA THR A 32 -25.98 0.51 16.32
C THR A 32 -25.53 0.64 14.86
N MET A 33 -26.42 1.08 13.98
CA MET A 33 -26.10 1.24 12.55
C MET A 33 -25.17 2.43 12.29
N LEU A 34 -25.26 3.48 13.09
CA LEU A 34 -24.31 4.60 13.08
C LEU A 34 -22.93 4.14 13.55
N GLY A 35 -22.85 3.39 14.64
CA GLY A 35 -21.57 2.82 15.10
C GLY A 35 -20.90 1.94 14.04
N GLN A 36 -21.68 1.10 13.34
CA GLN A 36 -21.17 0.31 12.21
C GLN A 36 -20.66 1.19 11.05
N LEU A 37 -21.36 2.28 10.75
CA LEU A 37 -20.93 3.21 9.70
C LEU A 37 -19.64 3.93 10.09
N GLU A 38 -19.51 4.36 11.34
CA GLU A 38 -18.30 4.97 11.88
C GLU A 38 -17.10 4.03 11.79
N GLU A 39 -17.28 2.75 12.13
CA GLU A 39 -16.25 1.72 11.97
C GLU A 39 -15.79 1.57 10.51
N GLU A 40 -16.72 1.53 9.56
CA GLU A 40 -16.35 1.44 8.13
C GLU A 40 -15.66 2.73 7.64
N LEU A 41 -16.08 3.91 8.12
CA LEU A 41 -15.40 5.17 7.81
C LEU A 41 -13.98 5.22 8.38
N GLN A 42 -13.75 4.63 9.55
CA GLN A 42 -12.39 4.49 10.10
C GLN A 42 -11.54 3.57 9.22
N ARG A 43 -12.10 2.45 8.75
CA ARG A 43 -11.41 1.54 7.82
C ARG A 43 -11.08 2.17 6.47
N LEU A 44 -11.85 3.17 6.03
CA LEU A 44 -11.57 3.91 4.80
C LEU A 44 -10.33 4.79 4.89
N LYS A 45 -9.87 5.17 6.09
CA LYS A 45 -8.70 6.05 6.26
C LYS A 45 -7.41 5.45 5.72
N ASP A 46 -7.16 4.17 5.98
CA ASP A 46 -5.91 3.53 5.59
C ASP A 46 -5.76 3.40 4.06
N PRO A 47 -6.77 2.91 3.30
CA PRO A 47 -6.73 2.92 1.83
C PRO A 47 -6.55 4.31 1.24
N ILE A 48 -7.21 5.35 1.79
CA ILE A 48 -7.04 6.73 1.33
C ILE A 48 -5.62 7.21 1.59
N ALA A 49 -5.06 6.94 2.79
CA ALA A 49 -3.68 7.32 3.11
C ALA A 49 -2.69 6.65 2.13
N SER A 50 -2.88 5.36 1.83
CA SER A 50 -2.09 4.65 0.81
C SER A 50 -2.26 5.27 -0.58
N TYR A 51 -3.48 5.62 -0.98
CA TYR A 51 -3.76 6.27 -2.27
C TYR A 51 -3.05 7.62 -2.39
N VAL A 52 -3.15 8.46 -1.36
CA VAL A 52 -2.48 9.77 -1.33
C VAL A 52 -0.96 9.62 -1.34
N ALA A 53 -0.42 8.67 -0.58
CA ALA A 53 1.01 8.39 -0.56
C ALA A 53 1.52 7.91 -1.93
N ALA A 54 0.81 6.96 -2.57
CA ALA A 54 1.13 6.48 -3.91
C ALA A 54 1.04 7.59 -4.96
N ARG A 55 0.00 8.42 -4.91
CA ARG A 55 -0.13 9.57 -5.82
C ARG A 55 1.01 10.58 -5.64
N SER A 56 1.38 10.87 -4.40
CA SER A 56 2.49 11.77 -4.06
C SER A 56 3.85 11.20 -4.50
N ALA A 57 3.97 9.86 -4.54
CA ALA A 57 5.12 9.14 -5.08
C ALA A 57 5.21 9.20 -6.63
N GLY A 58 4.21 9.76 -7.31
CA GLY A 58 4.13 9.81 -8.76
C GLY A 58 3.52 8.55 -9.40
N VAL A 59 2.87 7.68 -8.62
CA VAL A 59 2.11 6.55 -9.18
C VAL A 59 0.89 7.10 -9.91
N GLN A 60 0.72 6.71 -11.17
CA GLN A 60 -0.49 7.05 -11.92
C GLN A 60 -1.65 6.19 -11.43
N LEU A 61 -2.55 6.81 -10.68
CA LEU A 61 -3.74 6.19 -10.12
C LEU A 61 -4.99 6.67 -10.85
N PRO A 62 -5.97 5.79 -11.11
CA PRO A 62 -7.26 6.21 -11.60
C PRO A 62 -7.94 7.15 -10.59
N ALA A 63 -8.78 8.06 -11.09
CA ALA A 63 -9.55 8.95 -10.26
C ALA A 63 -10.65 8.15 -9.54
N VAL A 64 -10.61 8.14 -8.21
CA VAL A 64 -11.60 7.48 -7.33
C VAL A 64 -12.44 8.49 -6.54
N SER A 65 -12.38 9.78 -6.94
CA SER A 65 -13.04 10.86 -6.22
C SER A 65 -14.56 10.76 -6.26
N ALA A 66 -15.15 10.24 -7.34
CA ALA A 66 -16.61 10.11 -7.45
C ALA A 66 -17.14 9.04 -6.49
N GLU A 67 -16.42 7.92 -6.38
CA GLU A 67 -16.77 6.75 -5.58
C GLU A 67 -16.72 7.08 -4.09
N VAL A 68 -15.66 7.78 -3.65
CA VAL A 68 -15.48 8.18 -2.24
C VAL A 68 -16.52 9.21 -1.79
N THR A 69 -16.93 10.13 -2.68
CA THR A 69 -17.82 11.25 -2.32
C THR A 69 -19.31 10.87 -2.39
N ALA A 70 -19.69 9.94 -3.27
CA ALA A 70 -21.07 9.53 -3.49
C ALA A 70 -21.78 8.96 -2.25
N GLY A 71 -21.04 8.36 -1.31
CA GLY A 71 -21.60 7.87 -0.04
C GLY A 71 -22.00 8.98 0.92
N ILE A 72 -21.20 10.06 0.97
CA ILE A 72 -21.35 11.17 1.91
C ILE A 72 -22.46 12.12 1.43
N GLU A 73 -22.52 12.44 0.14
CA GLU A 73 -23.52 13.36 -0.42
C GLU A 73 -24.96 12.88 -0.19
N VAL A 74 -25.19 11.56 -0.31
CA VAL A 74 -26.52 10.98 -0.10
C VAL A 74 -26.91 10.90 1.37
N LEU A 75 -25.95 10.82 2.29
CA LEU A 75 -26.21 10.95 3.71
C LEU A 75 -26.52 12.41 4.08
N GLN A 76 -25.71 13.35 3.61
CA GLN A 76 -25.90 14.78 3.90
C GLN A 76 -27.28 15.25 3.44
N GLY A 77 -27.68 14.96 2.20
CA GLY A 77 -28.99 15.35 1.69
C GLY A 77 -30.18 14.71 2.42
N ARG A 78 -29.98 13.57 3.11
CA ARG A 78 -31.04 12.93 3.91
C ARG A 78 -31.07 13.40 5.36
N VAL A 79 -29.93 13.78 5.94
CA VAL A 79 -29.85 14.37 7.27
C VAL A 79 -30.50 15.75 7.30
N GLU A 80 -30.39 16.52 6.22
CA GLU A 80 -31.10 17.80 6.04
C GLU A 80 -32.63 17.63 6.04
N GLN A 81 -33.15 16.44 5.75
CA GLN A 81 -34.58 16.12 5.71
C GLN A 81 -35.11 15.45 7.00
N GLY A 82 -34.25 15.18 7.99
CA GLY A 82 -34.63 14.57 9.26
C GLY A 82 -33.74 13.38 9.68
N LEU A 83 -34.24 12.55 10.61
CA LEU A 83 -33.51 11.36 11.08
C LEU A 83 -33.31 10.36 9.92
N PRO A 84 -32.07 9.90 9.67
CA PRO A 84 -31.80 8.98 8.58
C PRO A 84 -32.49 7.63 8.81
N THR A 85 -33.13 7.12 7.76
CA THR A 85 -33.80 5.81 7.83
C THR A 85 -32.78 4.68 7.92
N PRO A 86 -33.14 3.52 8.52
CA PRO A 86 -32.26 2.34 8.54
C PRO A 86 -31.77 1.93 7.14
N GLN A 87 -32.61 2.09 6.11
CA GLN A 87 -32.23 1.83 4.72
C GLN A 87 -31.16 2.81 4.21
N ALA A 88 -31.25 4.08 4.58
CA ALA A 88 -30.23 5.08 4.23
C ALA A 88 -28.87 4.71 4.83
N LEU A 89 -28.85 4.32 6.11
CA LEU A 89 -27.62 3.94 6.81
C LEU A 89 -26.97 2.68 6.22
N ARG A 90 -27.76 1.65 5.86
CA ARG A 90 -27.22 0.47 5.15
C ARG A 90 -26.62 0.85 3.81
N SER A 91 -27.36 1.62 3.01
CA SER A 91 -26.90 2.04 1.69
C SER A 91 -25.61 2.85 1.77
N ALA A 92 -25.49 3.73 2.77
CA ALA A 92 -24.27 4.49 2.99
C ALA A 92 -23.10 3.61 3.40
N ARG A 93 -23.31 2.68 4.33
CA ARG A 93 -22.31 1.71 4.76
C ARG A 93 -21.80 0.87 3.59
N ASP A 94 -22.71 0.38 2.75
CA ASP A 94 -22.36 -0.44 1.60
C ASP A 94 -21.59 0.37 0.54
N ARG A 95 -21.90 1.66 0.38
CA ARG A 95 -21.10 2.59 -0.46
C ARG A 95 -19.71 2.86 0.10
N VAL A 96 -19.57 3.01 1.43
CA VAL A 96 -18.25 3.15 2.06
C VAL A 96 -17.41 1.90 1.79
N ARG A 97 -17.99 0.70 1.90
CA ARG A 97 -17.31 -0.56 1.55
C ARG A 97 -16.89 -0.60 0.08
N GLN A 98 -17.78 -0.23 -0.83
CA GLN A 98 -17.44 -0.12 -2.26
C GLN A 98 -16.31 0.89 -2.50
N SER A 99 -16.27 1.99 -1.74
CA SER A 99 -15.18 2.98 -1.82
C SER A 99 -13.87 2.40 -1.32
N ILE A 100 -13.89 1.66 -0.20
CA ILE A 100 -12.71 0.95 0.33
C ILE A 100 -12.16 0.00 -0.74
N ASP A 101 -13.01 -0.80 -1.35
CA ASP A 101 -12.63 -1.79 -2.36
C ASP A 101 -12.08 -1.10 -3.62
N ALA A 102 -12.75 -0.06 -4.12
CA ALA A 102 -12.35 0.69 -5.30
C ALA A 102 -10.98 1.38 -5.10
N VAL A 103 -10.79 2.06 -3.97
CA VAL A 103 -9.51 2.72 -3.64
C VAL A 103 -8.40 1.69 -3.48
N SER A 104 -8.67 0.58 -2.77
CA SER A 104 -7.68 -0.47 -2.57
C SER A 104 -7.27 -1.10 -3.90
N GLN A 105 -8.23 -1.45 -4.75
CA GLN A 105 -7.96 -2.02 -6.08
C GLN A 105 -7.18 -1.06 -6.98
N ALA A 106 -7.51 0.23 -6.95
CA ALA A 106 -6.77 1.25 -7.69
C ALA A 106 -5.29 1.29 -7.28
N VAL A 107 -5.02 1.26 -5.97
CA VAL A 107 -3.66 1.23 -5.44
C VAL A 107 -2.95 -0.07 -5.82
N VAL A 108 -3.57 -1.23 -5.61
CA VAL A 108 -3.00 -2.55 -5.94
C VAL A 108 -2.62 -2.62 -7.42
N ALA A 109 -3.55 -2.23 -8.30
CA ALA A 109 -3.38 -2.35 -9.75
C ALA A 109 -2.26 -1.46 -10.28
N SER A 110 -2.08 -0.26 -9.73
CA SER A 110 -1.03 0.66 -10.18
C SER A 110 0.31 0.45 -9.46
N TRP A 111 0.31 -0.02 -8.21
CA TRP A 111 1.54 -0.12 -7.40
C TRP A 111 2.54 -1.13 -7.96
N ARG A 112 2.08 -2.34 -8.27
CA ARG A 112 2.98 -3.41 -8.70
C ARG A 112 3.71 -3.07 -10.01
N PRO A 113 3.03 -2.69 -11.11
CA PRO A 113 3.71 -2.31 -12.35
C PRO A 113 4.64 -1.10 -12.16
N TRP A 114 4.25 -0.13 -11.33
CA TRP A 114 5.07 1.04 -11.06
C TRP A 114 6.35 0.68 -10.30
N SER A 115 6.25 -0.13 -9.24
CA SER A 115 7.39 -0.54 -8.42
C SER A 115 8.33 -1.48 -9.19
N GLU A 116 7.79 -2.36 -10.02
CA GLU A 116 8.57 -3.19 -10.95
C GLU A 116 9.35 -2.30 -11.95
N ASN A 117 8.71 -1.32 -12.58
CA ASN A 117 9.39 -0.38 -13.47
C ASN A 117 10.48 0.45 -12.74
N GLN A 118 10.23 0.88 -11.50
CA GLN A 118 11.27 1.52 -10.69
C GLN A 118 12.47 0.60 -10.48
N LEU A 119 12.24 -0.68 -10.16
CA LEU A 119 13.31 -1.65 -9.95
C LEU A 119 14.04 -2.04 -11.24
N GLU A 120 13.36 -2.10 -12.38
CA GLU A 120 13.99 -2.35 -13.69
C GLU A 120 14.81 -1.17 -14.17
N SER A 121 14.35 0.06 -13.91
CA SER A 121 15.10 1.28 -14.21
C SER A 121 16.37 1.39 -13.37
N MET A 122 16.36 0.77 -12.19
CA MET A 122 17.56 0.60 -11.37
C MET A 122 18.38 -0.53 -11.96
N GLN A 123 19.58 -0.22 -12.42
CA GLN A 123 20.55 -1.21 -12.89
C GLN A 123 21.09 -2.01 -11.69
N LEU A 124 20.25 -2.85 -11.09
CA LEU A 124 20.53 -3.62 -9.87
C LEU A 124 21.78 -4.51 -10.00
N ALA A 125 22.16 -4.86 -11.24
CA ALA A 125 23.41 -5.54 -11.54
C ALA A 125 24.64 -4.77 -11.04
N SER A 126 24.61 -3.42 -11.03
CA SER A 126 25.70 -2.57 -10.57
C SER A 126 25.91 -2.59 -9.06
N VAL A 127 25.01 -3.19 -8.27
CA VAL A 127 25.18 -3.34 -6.82
C VAL A 127 26.45 -4.11 -6.46
N SER A 128 26.91 -5.02 -7.32
CA SER A 128 28.19 -5.72 -7.10
C SER A 128 29.44 -4.92 -7.42
N LEU A 129 29.29 -3.72 -7.96
CA LEU A 129 30.42 -2.81 -8.15
C LEU A 129 30.65 -1.98 -6.88
N LEU A 130 29.76 -2.09 -5.88
CA LEU A 130 29.93 -1.44 -4.59
C LEU A 130 31.00 -2.14 -3.74
N PRO A 131 31.69 -1.36 -2.88
CA PRO A 131 32.50 -1.87 -1.77
C PRO A 131 31.74 -2.89 -0.92
N ILE A 132 32.44 -3.82 -0.26
CA ILE A 132 31.83 -4.93 0.51
C ILE A 132 30.80 -4.44 1.53
N GLN A 133 31.14 -3.37 2.24
CA GLN A 133 30.29 -2.82 3.31
C GLN A 133 28.98 -2.24 2.73
N ASP A 134 29.07 -1.51 1.62
CA ASP A 134 27.92 -0.90 0.97
C ASP A 134 27.09 -1.90 0.17
N ARG A 135 27.74 -2.94 -0.38
CA ARG A 135 27.07 -4.02 -1.12
C ARG A 135 26.11 -4.80 -0.25
N LYS A 136 26.54 -5.25 0.94
CA LYS A 136 25.64 -5.98 1.86
C LYS A 136 24.42 -5.14 2.23
N ARG A 137 24.62 -3.84 2.48
CA ARG A 137 23.53 -2.90 2.75
C ARG A 137 22.62 -2.74 1.53
N ALA A 138 23.18 -2.59 0.34
CA ALA A 138 22.43 -2.47 -0.91
C ALA A 138 21.64 -3.75 -1.24
N GLU A 139 22.20 -4.94 -1.01
CA GLU A 139 21.50 -6.22 -1.19
C GLU A 139 20.29 -6.36 -0.25
N ILE A 140 20.43 -5.93 1.01
CA ILE A 140 19.32 -5.88 1.98
C ILE A 140 18.24 -4.92 1.47
N ILE A 141 18.63 -3.73 0.99
CA ILE A 141 17.71 -2.75 0.43
C ILE A 141 16.99 -3.32 -0.80
N VAL A 142 17.70 -3.97 -1.72
CA VAL A 142 17.11 -4.61 -2.91
C VAL A 142 16.12 -5.71 -2.53
N SER A 143 16.44 -6.54 -1.54
CA SER A 143 15.53 -7.56 -1.03
C SER A 143 14.25 -6.93 -0.46
N ARG A 144 14.38 -5.85 0.32
CA ARG A 144 13.25 -5.12 0.89
C ARG A 144 12.39 -4.44 -0.18
N LEU A 145 13.02 -3.82 -1.18
CA LEU A 145 12.33 -3.22 -2.32
C LEU A 145 11.53 -4.26 -3.11
N ARG A 146 12.12 -5.44 -3.38
CA ARG A 146 11.42 -6.55 -4.03
C ARG A 146 10.24 -7.07 -3.20
N GLY A 147 10.41 -7.19 -1.88
CA GLY A 147 9.31 -7.57 -0.99
C GLY A 147 8.15 -6.55 -1.00
N ALA A 148 8.48 -5.26 -0.99
CA ALA A 148 7.49 -4.19 -1.07
C ALA A 148 6.78 -4.12 -2.45
N ALA A 149 7.48 -4.45 -3.54
CA ALA A 149 6.90 -4.49 -4.89
C ALA A 149 5.85 -5.61 -5.05
N VAL A 150 6.04 -6.75 -4.37
CA VAL A 150 5.11 -7.90 -4.42
C VAL A 150 3.92 -7.72 -3.46
N THR A 151 3.96 -6.73 -2.57
CA THR A 151 2.88 -6.49 -1.60
C THR A 151 1.60 -6.08 -2.32
N SER A 152 0.51 -6.80 -2.08
CA SER A 152 -0.78 -6.59 -2.75
C SER A 152 -1.37 -5.21 -2.44
N LEU A 153 -1.47 -4.84 -1.15
CA LEU A 153 -1.91 -3.51 -0.73
C LEU A 153 -0.82 -2.83 0.11
N PRO A 154 0.02 -1.97 -0.49
CA PRO A 154 1.04 -1.26 0.25
C PRO A 154 0.39 -0.23 1.19
N SER A 155 0.81 -0.22 2.46
CA SER A 155 0.43 0.82 3.39
C SER A 155 1.24 2.10 3.14
N ALA A 156 0.72 3.27 3.54
CA ALA A 156 1.46 4.53 3.40
C ALA A 156 2.89 4.49 3.99
N PRO A 157 3.14 3.86 5.16
CA PRO A 157 4.51 3.67 5.66
C PRO A 157 5.40 2.82 4.74
N VAL A 158 4.85 1.77 4.12
CA VAL A 158 5.59 0.91 3.18
C VAL A 158 5.96 1.70 1.92
N ILE A 159 5.04 2.49 1.38
CA ILE A 159 5.30 3.36 0.23
C ILE A 159 6.41 4.37 0.54
N ALA A 160 6.33 5.02 1.71
CA ALA A 160 7.34 5.98 2.14
C ALA A 160 8.71 5.32 2.36
N GLN A 161 8.74 4.10 2.92
CA GLN A 161 9.98 3.35 3.07
C GLN A 161 10.57 2.94 1.72
N PHE A 162 9.72 2.48 0.78
CA PHE A 162 10.15 2.13 -0.57
C PHE A 162 10.83 3.32 -1.25
N LEU A 163 10.26 4.52 -1.18
CA LEU A 163 10.88 5.72 -1.77
C LEU A 163 12.22 6.09 -1.13
N ARG A 164 12.33 5.97 0.21
CA ARG A 164 13.60 6.19 0.90
C ARG A 164 14.66 5.19 0.45
N ASP A 165 14.28 3.93 0.33
CA ASP A 165 15.16 2.84 -0.10
C ASP A 165 15.62 3.01 -1.54
N VAL A 166 14.71 3.42 -2.43
CA VAL A 166 15.00 3.82 -3.80
C VAL A 166 16.04 4.94 -3.83
N GLY A 167 15.83 6.01 -3.08
CA GLY A 167 16.75 7.15 -3.02
C GLY A 167 18.11 6.81 -2.39
N ASP A 168 18.14 5.98 -1.36
CA ASP A 168 19.37 5.47 -0.74
C ASP A 168 20.17 4.64 -1.74
N LEU A 169 19.51 3.71 -2.43
CA LEU A 169 20.17 2.85 -3.41
C LEU A 169 20.68 3.64 -4.61
N GLN A 170 19.89 4.59 -5.13
CA GLN A 170 20.32 5.47 -6.22
C GLN A 170 21.56 6.28 -5.87
N ARG A 171 21.62 6.86 -4.66
CA ARG A 171 22.80 7.60 -4.19
C ARG A 171 24.04 6.71 -4.07
N SER A 172 23.89 5.50 -3.54
CA SER A 172 24.99 4.53 -3.50
C SER A 172 25.49 4.17 -4.90
N LEU A 173 24.59 4.06 -5.87
CA LEU A 173 24.92 3.71 -7.25
C LEU A 173 25.42 4.90 -8.10
N GLU A 174 25.30 6.14 -7.64
CA GLU A 174 25.62 7.35 -8.41
C GLU A 174 27.12 7.49 -8.71
N HIS A 175 27.97 7.06 -7.77
CA HIS A 175 29.43 7.23 -7.86
C HIS A 175 30.16 6.05 -8.51
N ILE A 176 29.42 5.04 -8.96
CA ILE A 176 29.99 3.87 -9.62
C ILE A 176 30.27 4.19 -11.08
N ASP A 177 31.51 4.00 -11.54
CA ASP A 177 31.82 4.03 -12.97
C ASP A 177 31.25 2.77 -13.66
N ARG A 178 30.09 2.94 -14.27
CA ARG A 178 29.30 1.87 -14.89
C ARG A 178 29.80 1.45 -16.27
N ARG A 179 30.70 2.22 -16.89
CA ARG A 179 31.26 1.91 -18.22
C ARG A 179 32.75 1.60 -18.18
N GLY A 180 33.33 1.68 -16.99
CA GLY A 180 34.72 1.36 -16.75
C GLY A 180 35.08 -0.09 -17.13
N PRO A 181 36.36 -0.36 -17.37
CA PRO A 181 36.87 -1.70 -17.69
C PRO A 181 36.43 -2.77 -16.67
N LEU A 182 36.32 -2.39 -15.39
CA LEU A 182 35.94 -3.27 -14.29
C LEU A 182 34.50 -3.77 -14.38
N ALA A 183 33.56 -2.90 -14.75
CA ALA A 183 32.15 -3.24 -14.90
C ALA A 183 31.95 -4.28 -16.02
N ARG A 184 32.61 -4.07 -17.16
CA ARG A 184 32.58 -5.00 -18.30
C ARG A 184 33.19 -6.37 -17.96
N LEU A 185 34.28 -6.36 -17.20
CA LEU A 185 34.94 -7.58 -16.76
C LEU A 185 34.03 -8.39 -15.82
N LEU A 186 33.40 -7.74 -14.85
CA LEU A 186 32.49 -8.39 -13.90
C LEU A 186 31.21 -8.90 -14.57
N ASP A 187 30.67 -8.17 -15.56
CA ASP A 187 29.54 -8.64 -16.35
C ASP A 187 29.91 -9.90 -17.17
N ARG A 188 31.09 -9.93 -17.80
CA ARG A 188 31.58 -11.11 -18.53
C ARG A 188 31.79 -12.32 -17.60
N ILE A 189 32.35 -12.11 -16.40
CA ILE A 189 32.52 -13.16 -15.38
C ILE A 189 31.16 -13.73 -14.96
N ARG A 190 30.16 -12.88 -14.71
CA ARG A 190 28.81 -13.30 -14.31
C ARG A 190 28.04 -14.03 -15.40
N ALA A 191 28.25 -13.66 -16.65
CA ALA A 191 27.68 -14.38 -17.78
C ALA A 191 28.24 -15.81 -17.92
N GLY A 192 29.25 -16.20 -17.13
CA GLY A 192 29.90 -17.49 -17.22
C GLY A 192 30.74 -17.64 -18.49
N GLN A 193 31.08 -16.52 -19.14
CA GLN A 193 31.76 -16.46 -20.43
C GLN A 193 33.27 -16.21 -20.31
N VAL A 194 33.82 -16.34 -19.10
CA VAL A 194 35.24 -16.05 -18.82
C VAL A 194 35.82 -17.19 -18.01
N THR A 195 36.78 -17.87 -18.61
CA THR A 195 37.71 -18.74 -17.89
C THR A 195 38.93 -17.93 -17.44
N LEU A 196 39.69 -18.45 -16.49
CA LEU A 196 40.97 -17.85 -16.06
C LEU A 196 41.95 -17.61 -17.22
N ALA A 197 41.86 -18.41 -18.29
CA ALA A 197 42.68 -18.26 -19.49
C ALA A 197 42.24 -17.08 -20.38
N ASP A 198 41.00 -16.60 -20.23
CA ASP A 198 40.42 -15.50 -21.01
C ASP A 198 40.65 -14.13 -20.36
N LEU A 199 41.34 -14.09 -19.21
CA LEU A 199 41.71 -12.87 -18.49
C LEU A 199 43.08 -12.38 -18.95
N SER A 200 43.15 -11.14 -19.44
CA SER A 200 44.41 -10.46 -19.72
C SER A 200 45.11 -10.03 -18.42
N ARG A 201 46.44 -9.81 -18.48
CA ARG A 201 47.20 -9.31 -17.32
C ARG A 201 46.66 -7.97 -16.82
N ASP A 202 46.30 -7.07 -17.73
CA ASP A 202 45.74 -5.77 -17.38
C ASP A 202 44.39 -5.91 -16.65
N GLU A 203 43.57 -6.89 -17.02
CA GLU A 203 42.30 -7.21 -16.33
C GLU A 203 42.53 -7.83 -14.95
N VAL A 204 43.54 -8.69 -14.80
CA VAL A 204 43.94 -9.25 -13.50
C VAL A 204 44.49 -8.14 -12.58
N ASP A 205 45.34 -7.27 -13.10
CA ASP A 205 45.88 -6.13 -12.36
C ASP A 205 44.75 -5.14 -12.00
N LEU A 206 43.75 -4.96 -12.86
CA LEU A 206 42.56 -4.17 -12.56
C LEU A 206 41.76 -4.76 -11.39
N LEU A 207 41.59 -6.08 -11.36
CA LEU A 207 40.91 -6.77 -10.25
C LEU A 207 41.71 -6.68 -8.95
N LEU A 208 43.04 -6.81 -9.03
CA LEU A 208 43.95 -6.73 -7.89
C LEU A 208 44.13 -5.30 -7.36
N SER A 209 44.02 -4.29 -8.23
CA SER A 209 44.11 -2.87 -7.86
C SER A 209 42.93 -2.37 -7.04
N GLN A 210 41.84 -3.15 -6.99
CA GLN A 210 40.65 -2.87 -6.21
C GLN A 210 40.59 -3.89 -5.07
N ASP A 211 41.17 -3.56 -3.91
CA ASP A 211 41.23 -4.44 -2.73
C ASP A 211 39.85 -5.03 -2.36
N ASP A 212 38.79 -4.25 -2.55
CA ASP A 212 37.42 -4.68 -2.32
C ASP A 212 36.96 -5.76 -3.31
N VAL A 213 37.39 -5.73 -4.57
CA VAL A 213 37.02 -6.74 -5.59
C VAL A 213 37.94 -7.96 -5.51
N ALA A 214 39.24 -7.75 -5.30
CA ALA A 214 40.25 -8.79 -5.17
C ALA A 214 39.92 -9.78 -4.03
N SER A 215 39.43 -9.26 -2.89
CA SER A 215 39.06 -10.08 -1.73
C SER A 215 37.81 -10.94 -1.94
N GLN A 216 37.12 -10.81 -3.07
CA GLN A 216 35.85 -11.50 -3.35
C GLN A 216 35.95 -12.53 -4.47
N ILE A 217 37.04 -12.56 -5.22
CA ILE A 217 37.24 -13.55 -6.29
C ILE A 217 37.85 -14.81 -5.68
N VAL A 218 36.99 -15.81 -5.46
CA VAL A 218 37.44 -17.14 -5.01
C VAL A 218 37.65 -18.02 -6.24
N LEU A 219 38.91 -18.26 -6.58
CA LEU A 219 39.27 -19.24 -7.60
C LEU A 219 39.06 -20.65 -7.02
N ARG A 220 38.01 -21.33 -7.48
CA ARG A 220 37.80 -22.75 -7.18
C ARG A 220 38.41 -23.59 -8.29
N LEU A 221 39.45 -24.34 -7.95
CA LEU A 221 39.93 -25.44 -8.79
C LEU A 221 38.86 -26.54 -8.79
N VAL A 222 38.37 -26.88 -9.98
CA VAL A 222 37.52 -28.06 -10.23
C VAL A 222 38.43 -29.22 -10.62
#